data_AF-A0A917S0B4-F1
#
_entry.id   AF-A0A917S0B4-F1
#
_cell.length_a   1.000
_cell.length_b   1.000
_cell.length_c   1.000
_cell.angle_alpha   90.00
_cell.angle_beta   90.00
_cell.angle_gamma   90.00
#
_symmetry.space_group_name_H-M   'P 1'
#
loop_
_entity.id
_entity.type
_entity.pdbx_description
1 polymer ?
#
loop_
_entity_poly.entity_id
_entity_poly.type
_entity_poly.pdbx_seq_one_letter_code
_entity_poly.pdbx_strand_id
1 'polypeptide(L)' 'MTEPDQQADQQGERGATAESGTIPVTGQPAVDHALTALQGLESEPLTDHHDRLAAVHEELHAALNPDQPDAG' A
#
# COMPACT_ATOMS: atom_id res chain seq x y z
N MET A 1 32.82 9.21 -38.76
CA MET A 1 31.55 9.92 -38.54
C MET A 1 30.55 8.84 -38.17
N THR A 2 30.48 8.45 -36.89
CA THR A 2 29.66 9.11 -35.85
C THR A 2 28.19 8.78 -36.15
N GLU A 3 27.42 8.02 -35.38
CA GLU A 3 27.31 7.91 -33.92
C GLU A 3 26.73 6.52 -33.52
N PRO A 4 26.86 6.11 -32.25
CA PRO A 4 26.69 4.73 -31.79
C PRO A 4 25.25 4.36 -31.43
N ASP A 5 25.05 3.05 -31.44
CA ASP A 5 24.05 2.25 -30.72
C ASP A 5 23.89 2.72 -29.26
N GLN A 6 23.08 3.76 -29.00
CA GLN A 6 22.82 4.24 -27.63
C GLN A 6 21.40 4.80 -27.48
N GLN A 7 20.44 3.90 -27.37
CA GLN A 7 19.32 4.12 -26.42
C GLN A 7 18.72 2.81 -25.92
N ALA A 8 19.59 1.82 -25.67
CA ALA A 8 19.35 0.82 -24.64
C ALA A 8 19.74 1.45 -23.30
N ASP A 9 18.86 2.22 -22.65
CA ASP A 9 18.96 2.45 -21.18
C ASP A 9 17.76 3.14 -20.49
N GLN A 10 16.54 3.17 -21.04
CA GLN A 10 15.38 3.69 -20.26
C GLN A 10 14.46 2.59 -19.73
N GLN A 11 14.91 1.33 -19.76
CA GLN A 11 14.21 0.20 -19.14
C GLN A 11 14.70 -0.09 -17.69
N GLY A 12 15.48 0.81 -17.08
CA GLY A 12 16.24 0.51 -15.86
C GLY A 12 15.61 0.89 -14.51
N GLU A 13 14.52 1.66 -14.43
CA GLU A 13 14.09 2.22 -13.12
C GLU A 13 12.57 2.38 -12.97
N ARG A 14 11.77 1.42 -13.47
CA ARG A 14 10.48 1.13 -12.82
C ARG A 14 10.34 -0.35 -12.54
N GLY A 15 11.45 -0.95 -12.10
CA GLY A 15 11.33 -1.88 -10.99
C GLY A 15 10.75 -1.11 -9.81
N ALA A 16 9.43 -0.89 -9.80
CA ALA A 16 8.69 -1.14 -8.59
C ALA A 16 8.92 -2.64 -8.35
N THR A 17 10.08 -2.95 -7.79
CA THR A 17 10.23 -4.12 -6.95
C THR A 17 9.11 -3.92 -5.94
N ALA A 18 7.95 -4.52 -6.23
CA ALA A 18 7.22 -5.19 -5.19
C ALA A 18 8.25 -6.16 -4.59
N GLU A 19 9.14 -5.63 -3.75
CA GLU A 19 9.64 -6.40 -2.64
C GLU A 19 8.39 -7.07 -2.14
N SER A 20 8.37 -8.39 -2.21
CA SER A 20 7.36 -9.22 -1.57
C SER A 20 7.55 -9.00 -0.07
N GLY A 21 7.21 -7.79 0.35
CA GLY A 21 7.64 -7.14 1.56
C GLY A 21 6.74 -7.71 2.62
N THR A 22 7.34 -8.54 3.46
CA THR A 22 6.75 -8.99 4.71
C THR A 22 5.91 -7.87 5.30
N ILE A 23 4.61 -8.12 5.49
CA ILE A 23 3.72 -7.17 6.14
C ILE A 23 4.35 -6.88 7.51
N PRO A 24 4.66 -5.62 7.82
CA PRO A 24 5.27 -5.29 9.10
C PRO A 24 4.33 -5.72 10.22
N VAL A 25 4.84 -6.54 11.13
CA VAL A 25 4.09 -6.95 12.34
C VAL A 25 4.38 -5.95 13.43
N THR A 26 3.35 -5.23 13.82
CA THR A 26 3.37 -4.16 14.83
C THR A 26 3.13 -4.69 16.24
N GLY A 27 2.62 -5.93 16.36
CA GLY A 27 2.25 -6.52 17.65
C GLY A 27 0.90 -6.02 18.17
N GLN A 28 0.19 -5.19 17.39
CA GLN A 28 -1.15 -4.73 17.67
C GLN A 28 -2.12 -5.44 16.73
N PRO A 29 -3.00 -6.32 17.25
CA PRO A 29 -3.80 -7.20 16.40
C PRO A 29 -4.71 -6.45 15.43
N ALA A 30 -5.23 -5.28 15.82
CA ALA A 30 -6.05 -4.45 14.95
C ALA A 30 -5.24 -3.81 13.81
N VAL A 31 -4.02 -3.34 14.10
CA VAL A 31 -3.13 -2.75 13.08
C VAL A 31 -2.61 -3.83 12.14
N ASP A 32 -2.24 -5.00 12.68
CA ASP A 32 -1.77 -6.14 11.88
C ASP A 32 -2.87 -6.69 10.96
N HIS A 33 -4.11 -6.69 11.43
CA HIS A 33 -5.29 -7.05 10.63
C HIS A 33 -5.51 -6.04 9.49
N ALA A 34 -5.53 -4.75 9.80
CA ALA A 34 -5.66 -3.66 8.81
C ALA A 34 -4.57 -3.75 7.73
N LEU A 35 -3.31 -3.94 8.12
CA LEU A 35 -2.18 -4.08 7.17
C LEU A 35 -2.29 -5.33 6.30
N THR A 36 -2.82 -6.44 6.85
CA THR A 36 -3.11 -7.66 6.07
C THR A 36 -4.26 -7.41 5.09
N ALA A 37 -5.27 -6.67 5.50
CA ALA A 37 -6.38 -6.28 4.64
C ALA A 37 -5.96 -5.32 3.51
N LEU A 38 -4.78 -4.69 3.57
CA LEU A 38 -4.24 -3.91 2.44
C LEU A 38 -3.62 -4.77 1.33
N GLN A 39 -3.32 -6.05 1.60
CA GLN A 39 -2.73 -6.91 0.60
C GLN A 39 -3.70 -7.20 -0.55
N GLY A 40 -3.19 -7.10 -1.76
CA GLY A 40 -3.93 -7.41 -2.98
C GLY A 40 -4.87 -6.31 -3.47
N LEU A 41 -4.93 -5.14 -2.81
CA LEU A 41 -5.74 -4.00 -3.29
C LEU A 41 -5.35 -3.53 -4.69
N GLU A 42 -4.08 -3.69 -5.08
CA GLU A 42 -3.58 -3.33 -6.41
C GLU A 42 -4.22 -4.15 -7.54
N SER A 43 -4.76 -5.33 -7.22
CA SER A 43 -5.39 -6.24 -8.18
C SER A 43 -6.92 -6.11 -8.23
N GLU A 44 -7.52 -5.22 -7.43
CA GLU A 44 -8.97 -5.02 -7.36
C GLU A 44 -9.46 -3.89 -8.28
N PRO A 45 -10.72 -3.96 -8.75
CA PRO A 45 -11.34 -2.86 -9.48
C PRO A 45 -11.39 -1.60 -8.61
N LEU A 46 -11.19 -0.44 -9.23
CA LEU A 46 -11.02 0.85 -8.56
C LEU A 46 -12.15 1.21 -7.57
N THR A 47 -13.38 0.80 -7.87
CA THR A 47 -14.54 1.05 -7.01
C THR A 47 -14.43 0.29 -5.69
N ASP A 48 -14.12 -1.01 -5.75
CA ASP A 48 -13.88 -1.85 -4.57
C ASP A 48 -12.56 -1.48 -3.86
N HIS A 49 -11.56 -1.00 -4.60
CA HIS A 49 -10.31 -0.49 -4.05
C HIS A 49 -10.56 0.68 -3.08
N HIS A 50 -11.36 1.67 -3.49
CA HIS A 50 -11.63 2.84 -2.64
C HIS A 50 -12.47 2.48 -1.41
N ASP A 51 -13.46 1.60 -1.56
CA ASP A 51 -14.30 1.14 -0.44
C ASP A 51 -13.47 0.39 0.61
N ARG A 52 -12.62 -0.54 0.14
CA ARG A 52 -11.70 -1.29 0.98
C ARG A 52 -10.65 -0.40 1.64
N LEU A 53 -10.10 0.57 0.91
CA LEU A 53 -9.14 1.54 1.47
C LEU A 53 -9.80 2.39 2.56
N ALA A 54 -11.03 2.85 2.35
CA ALA A 54 -11.78 3.60 3.35
C ALA A 54 -12.02 2.75 4.61
N ALA A 55 -12.48 1.51 4.45
CA ALA A 55 -12.70 0.60 5.58
C ALA A 55 -11.43 0.34 6.40
N VAL A 56 -10.30 0.08 5.73
CA VAL A 56 -9.02 -0.14 6.40
C VAL A 56 -8.51 1.14 7.07
N HIS A 57 -8.71 2.29 6.45
CA HIS A 57 -8.33 3.57 7.04
C HIS A 57 -9.08 3.83 8.36
N GLU A 58 -10.39 3.59 8.39
CA GLU A 58 -11.20 3.74 9.60
C GLU A 58 -10.76 2.77 10.71
N GLU A 59 -10.51 1.51 10.37
CA GLU A 59 -10.01 0.50 11.32
C GLU A 59 -8.65 0.91 11.91
N LEU A 60 -7.73 1.38 11.05
CA LEU A 60 -6.42 1.86 11.48
C LEU A 60 -6.53 3.14 12.32
N HIS A 61 -7.40 4.06 11.93
CA HIS A 61 -7.63 5.30 12.66
C HIS A 61 -8.17 5.03 14.06
N ALA A 62 -9.15 4.12 14.19
CA ALA A 62 -9.69 3.69 15.48
C ALA A 62 -8.66 2.95 16.34
N ALA A 63 -7.84 2.09 15.73
CA ALA A 63 -6.78 1.36 16.44
C ALA A 63 -5.66 2.28 16.95
N LEU A 64 -5.30 3.31 16.19
CA LEU A 64 -4.22 4.24 16.53
C LEU A 64 -4.68 5.41 17.40
N ASN A 65 -5.97 5.78 17.35
CA ASN A 65 -6.53 6.90 18.12
C ASN A 65 -7.68 6.45 19.05
N PRO A 66 -7.44 5.53 20.00
CA PRO A 66 -8.50 5.05 20.90
C PRO A 66 -9.04 6.11 21.86
N ASP A 67 -8.35 7.25 21.98
CA ASP A 67 -8.70 8.38 22.86
C ASP A 67 -9.26 9.60 22.10
N GLN A 68 -9.36 9.56 20.76
CA GLN A 68 -10.17 10.55 20.05
C GLN A 68 -11.62 10.07 20.03
N PRO A 69 -12.51 10.60 20.90
CA PRO A 69 -13.92 10.53 20.58
C PRO A 69 -14.10 11.29 19.27
N ASP A 70 -14.76 10.63 18.31
CA ASP A 70 -15.41 11.25 17.18
C ASP A 70 -16.09 12.54 17.68
N ALA A 71 -15.49 13.69 17.35
CA ALA A 71 -16.05 14.98 17.69
C ALA A 71 -17.22 15.18 16.73
N GLY A 72 -18.40 14.73 17.17
CA GLY A 72 -19.66 14.76 16.41
C GLY A 72 -20.19 16.15 16.06
#